data_AF-A0A5N9A3S4-F1
#
_entry.id   AF-A0A5N9A3S4-F1
#
_cell.length_a   1.000
_cell.length_b   1.000
_cell.length_c   1.000
_cell.angle_alpha   90.00
_cell.angle_beta   90.00
_cell.angle_gamma   90.00
#
_symmetry.space_group_name_H-M   'P 1'
#
loop_
_entity.id
_entity.type
_entity.pdbx_description
1 polymer ?
#
loop_
_entity_poly.entity_id
_entity_poly.type
_entity_poly.pdbx_seq_one_letter_code
_entity_poly.pdbx_strand_id
1 'polypeptide(L)'
;MILVSGAQRQYRRFFDADSETKYYLVRHRYIPWFISQVILPIRFVLAVLLRGILLALKPVVHIRFGRYVSVSIGAWVIPMELYLCQKSEGLHPKRSLDLFYHWNNTKFMLRKPVRFQDQICNTAMHAMFKRKVHVHQFASALDGLNRMLPGGSQKFTVPDTNQYDPFGDLERALAQLNFTEAEERYGQEALRKIGIEPGMPFACFYARDGVFITRNEPPMTSLYGERDENLFRNADVKTYIPAAEELANRGYLALRMGKWVEEAIETDNPKIIDYAYCHHSDFLDVYLAANCTFFIGTNGGIIHLPSIFRRPMGLANVIPLVDVVDGCADTVSIAKKFYSNEKGRLLT
;
A
#
# COMPACT_ATOMS: atom_id res chain seq x y z
N MET A 1 -41.54 -44.49 -27.09
CA MET A 1 -40.19 -44.11 -26.60
C MET A 1 -40.26 -42.67 -26.12
N ILE A 2 -40.51 -42.45 -24.83
CA ILE A 2 -40.75 -41.10 -24.29
C ILE A 2 -39.40 -40.40 -24.20
N LEU A 3 -39.22 -39.32 -24.97
CA LEU A 3 -38.09 -38.42 -24.87
C LEU A 3 -38.12 -37.75 -23.49
N VAL A 4 -37.50 -38.39 -22.50
CA VAL A 4 -37.25 -37.79 -21.19
C VAL A 4 -36.39 -36.56 -21.42
N SER A 5 -36.94 -35.39 -21.11
CA SER A 5 -36.27 -34.11 -21.33
C SER A 5 -34.92 -34.10 -20.62
N GLY A 6 -33.94 -33.37 -21.17
CA GLY A 6 -32.61 -33.24 -20.55
C GLY A 6 -32.67 -32.82 -19.08
N ALA A 7 -33.70 -32.05 -18.70
CA ALA A 7 -33.98 -31.64 -17.34
C ALA A 7 -34.40 -32.80 -16.41
N GLN A 8 -35.32 -33.67 -16.85
CA GLN A 8 -35.74 -34.84 -16.07
C GLN A 8 -34.58 -35.84 -15.85
N ARG A 9 -33.69 -35.98 -16.85
CA ARG A 9 -32.52 -36.85 -16.75
C ARG A 9 -31.48 -36.31 -15.76
N GLN A 10 -31.29 -34.99 -15.71
CA GLN A 10 -30.43 -34.34 -14.72
C GLN A 10 -31.04 -34.39 -13.31
N TYR A 11 -32.36 -34.24 -13.18
CA TYR A 11 -33.06 -34.31 -11.90
C TYR A 11 -32.92 -35.70 -11.24
N ARG A 12 -33.16 -36.79 -11.99
CA ARG A 12 -32.93 -38.15 -11.48
C ARG A 12 -31.47 -38.38 -11.09
N ARG A 13 -30.52 -37.99 -11.96
CA ARG A 13 -29.09 -38.13 -11.69
C ARG A 13 -28.63 -37.41 -10.43
N PHE A 14 -29.26 -36.30 -10.06
CA PHE A 14 -28.99 -35.61 -8.80
C PHE A 14 -29.66 -36.30 -7.61
N PHE A 15 -30.90 -36.77 -7.74
CA PHE A 15 -31.65 -37.39 -6.63
C PHE A 15 -31.04 -38.74 -6.23
N ASP A 16 -30.67 -39.54 -7.22
CA ASP A 16 -30.12 -40.90 -7.09
C ASP A 16 -28.61 -40.90 -6.75
N ALA A 17 -27.95 -39.74 -6.76
CA ALA A 17 -26.53 -39.60 -6.43
C ALA A 17 -26.27 -39.67 -4.91
N ASP A 18 -25.10 -40.19 -4.54
CA ASP A 18 -24.57 -40.10 -3.18
C ASP A 18 -24.27 -38.64 -2.76
N SER A 19 -23.93 -38.44 -1.49
CA SER A 19 -23.66 -37.12 -0.91
C SER A 19 -22.46 -36.42 -1.56
N GLU A 20 -21.39 -37.13 -1.90
CA GLU A 20 -20.19 -36.56 -2.53
C GLU A 20 -20.46 -36.11 -3.97
N THR A 21 -21.20 -36.92 -4.72
CA THR A 21 -21.60 -36.64 -6.09
C THR A 21 -22.59 -35.48 -6.15
N LYS A 22 -23.53 -35.39 -5.20
CA LYS A 22 -24.42 -34.23 -5.05
C LYS A 22 -23.62 -32.95 -4.78
N TYR A 23 -22.66 -33.01 -3.86
CA TYR A 23 -21.76 -31.89 -3.58
C TYR A 23 -20.96 -31.47 -4.82
N TYR A 24 -20.40 -32.44 -5.56
CA TYR A 24 -19.65 -32.17 -6.78
C TYR A 24 -20.52 -31.51 -7.86
N LEU A 25 -21.72 -32.05 -8.11
CA LEU A 25 -22.67 -31.52 -9.09
C LEU A 25 -23.13 -30.10 -8.74
N VAL A 26 -23.43 -29.82 -7.47
CA VAL A 26 -23.79 -28.47 -7.04
C VAL A 26 -22.62 -27.52 -7.24
N ARG A 27 -21.44 -27.87 -6.71
CA ARG A 27 -20.27 -26.98 -6.70
C ARG A 27 -19.70 -26.69 -8.08
N HIS A 28 -19.60 -27.71 -8.94
CA HIS A 28 -18.86 -27.61 -10.20
C HIS A 28 -19.77 -27.56 -11.44
N ARG A 29 -21.06 -27.85 -11.31
CA ARG A 29 -22.00 -27.84 -12.45
C ARG A 29 -23.16 -26.86 -12.26
N TYR A 30 -23.95 -27.00 -11.20
CA TYR A 30 -25.17 -26.19 -11.05
C TYR A 30 -24.91 -24.75 -10.61
N ILE A 31 -23.97 -24.53 -9.68
CA ILE A 31 -23.57 -23.17 -9.28
C ILE A 31 -22.98 -22.40 -10.48
N PRO A 32 -21.99 -22.93 -11.22
CA PRO A 32 -21.48 -22.26 -12.42
C PRO A 32 -22.55 -22.03 -13.49
N TRP A 33 -23.43 -23.02 -13.71
CA TRP A 33 -24.57 -22.87 -14.62
C TRP A 33 -25.48 -21.72 -14.19
N PHE A 34 -25.92 -21.68 -12.94
CA PHE A 34 -26.77 -20.62 -12.39
C PHE A 34 -26.11 -19.23 -12.51
N ILE A 35 -24.82 -19.13 -12.17
CA ILE A 35 -24.04 -17.91 -12.34
C ILE A 35 -24.06 -17.48 -13.82
N SER A 36 -23.82 -18.40 -14.75
CA SER A 36 -23.78 -18.10 -16.19
C SER A 36 -25.14 -17.73 -16.79
N GLN A 37 -26.21 -18.40 -16.38
CA GLN A 37 -27.53 -18.25 -17.01
C GLN A 37 -28.38 -17.16 -16.38
N VAL A 38 -28.13 -16.81 -15.11
CA VAL A 38 -28.98 -15.86 -14.37
C VAL A 38 -28.18 -14.63 -13.95
N ILE A 39 -27.07 -14.81 -13.24
CA ILE A 39 -26.33 -13.68 -12.67
C ILE A 39 -25.63 -12.87 -13.76
N LEU A 40 -25.00 -13.54 -14.74
CA LEU A 40 -24.24 -12.85 -15.78
C LEU A 40 -25.12 -11.96 -16.68
N PRO A 41 -26.30 -12.41 -17.19
CA PRO A 41 -27.19 -11.53 -17.95
C PRO A 41 -27.68 -10.33 -17.14
N ILE A 42 -28.05 -10.52 -15.86
CA ILE A 42 -28.46 -9.42 -14.98
C ILE A 42 -27.33 -8.42 -14.82
N ARG A 43 -26.10 -8.88 -14.54
CA ARG A 43 -24.93 -8.00 -14.42
C ARG A 43 -24.62 -7.28 -15.72
N PHE A 44 -24.80 -7.93 -16.86
CA PHE A 44 -24.62 -7.30 -18.17
C PHE A 44 -25.63 -6.18 -18.41
N VAL A 45 -26.92 -6.40 -18.13
CA VAL A 45 -27.96 -5.36 -18.20
C VAL A 45 -27.62 -4.18 -17.29
N LEU A 46 -27.24 -4.46 -16.03
CA LEU A 46 -26.81 -3.42 -15.09
C LEU A 46 -25.57 -2.66 -15.58
N ALA A 47 -24.61 -3.34 -16.22
CA ALA A 47 -23.42 -2.71 -16.79
C ALA A 47 -23.78 -1.76 -17.95
N VAL A 48 -24.71 -2.14 -18.82
CA VAL A 48 -25.20 -1.29 -19.92
C VAL A 48 -25.93 -0.07 -19.37
N LEU A 49 -26.83 -0.25 -18.41
CA LEU A 49 -27.54 0.85 -17.74
C LEU A 49 -26.58 1.82 -17.06
N LEU A 50 -25.63 1.30 -16.26
CA LEU A 50 -24.59 2.09 -15.62
C LEU A 50 -23.78 2.88 -16.65
N ARG A 51 -23.35 2.24 -17.75
CA ARG A 51 -22.59 2.92 -18.80
C ARG A 51 -23.37 4.05 -19.47
N GLY A 52 -24.67 3.84 -19.72
CA GLY A 52 -25.57 4.88 -20.22
C GLY A 52 -25.60 6.10 -19.29
N ILE A 53 -25.75 5.86 -17.98
CA ILE A 53 -25.73 6.91 -16.96
C ILE A 53 -24.38 7.64 -16.95
N LEU A 54 -23.25 6.92 -16.93
CA LEU A 54 -21.91 7.52 -16.89
C LEU A 54 -21.63 8.38 -18.14
N LEU A 55 -22.07 7.93 -19.33
CA LEU A 55 -21.93 8.70 -20.57
C LEU A 55 -22.82 9.95 -20.58
N ALA A 56 -24.06 9.83 -20.10
CA ALA A 56 -25.00 10.94 -20.01
C ALA A 56 -24.53 12.03 -19.02
N LEU A 57 -23.92 11.62 -17.89
CA LEU A 57 -23.39 12.55 -16.89
C LEU A 57 -22.06 13.20 -17.29
N LYS A 58 -21.26 12.53 -18.13
CA LYS A 58 -19.89 12.96 -18.50
C LYS A 58 -19.75 14.44 -18.91
N PRO A 59 -20.67 15.05 -19.69
CA PRO A 59 -20.56 16.47 -20.07
C PRO A 59 -20.64 17.44 -18.87
N VAL A 60 -21.32 17.03 -17.81
CA VAL A 60 -21.50 17.82 -16.58
C VAL A 60 -20.44 17.44 -15.55
N VAL A 61 -20.28 16.14 -15.30
CA VAL A 61 -19.33 15.56 -14.35
C VAL A 61 -18.79 14.24 -14.87
N HIS A 62 -17.46 14.12 -14.93
CA HIS A 62 -16.78 12.90 -15.33
C HIS A 62 -16.54 12.02 -14.10
N ILE A 63 -17.45 11.07 -13.85
CA ILE A 63 -17.29 10.10 -12.77
C ILE A 63 -16.23 9.06 -13.17
N ARG A 64 -15.19 8.89 -12.36
CA ARG A 64 -14.10 7.93 -12.59
C ARG A 64 -13.90 7.05 -11.36
N PHE A 65 -13.48 5.81 -11.58
CA PHE A 65 -13.21 4.84 -10.53
C PHE A 65 -11.71 4.58 -10.37
N GLY A 66 -11.21 4.74 -9.14
CA GLY A 66 -9.80 4.55 -8.78
C GLY A 66 -9.61 3.42 -7.76
N ARG A 67 -8.45 2.77 -7.81
CA ARG A 67 -8.06 1.76 -6.83
C ARG A 67 -7.31 2.42 -5.67
N TYR A 68 -7.57 1.96 -4.46
CA TYR A 68 -6.95 2.46 -3.24
C TYR A 68 -6.26 1.34 -2.47
N VAL A 69 -4.93 1.23 -2.63
CA VAL A 69 -4.15 0.05 -2.22
C VAL A 69 -3.61 0.20 -0.79
N SER A 70 -4.47 0.38 0.20
CA SER A 70 -4.09 0.73 1.58
C SER A 70 -3.47 -0.42 2.42
N VAL A 71 -3.03 -1.51 1.78
CA VAL A 71 -2.56 -2.75 2.45
C VAL A 71 -1.08 -2.71 2.83
N SER A 72 -0.31 -1.82 2.21
CA SER A 72 1.10 -1.57 2.51
C SER A 72 1.42 -0.11 2.18
N ILE A 73 2.16 0.56 3.06
CA ILE A 73 2.53 1.98 2.88
C ILE A 73 3.25 2.19 1.55
N GLY A 74 4.16 1.28 1.17
CA GLY A 74 4.97 1.45 -0.04
C GLY A 74 4.19 1.32 -1.35
N ALA A 75 3.13 0.51 -1.37
CA ALA A 75 2.26 0.40 -2.54
C ALA A 75 1.15 1.48 -2.59
N TRP A 76 1.04 2.30 -1.55
CA TRP A 76 -0.11 3.16 -1.32
C TRP A 76 0.24 4.64 -1.40
N VAL A 77 1.22 5.06 -0.63
CA VAL A 77 1.39 6.47 -0.27
C VAL A 77 1.93 7.29 -1.44
N ILE A 78 2.96 6.81 -2.15
CA ILE A 78 3.47 7.48 -3.36
C ILE A 78 2.41 7.55 -4.46
N PRO A 79 1.76 6.45 -4.89
CA PRO A 79 0.72 6.52 -5.91
C PRO A 79 -0.36 7.57 -5.61
N MET A 80 -0.85 7.61 -4.38
CA MET A 80 -1.91 8.54 -3.99
C MET A 80 -1.41 9.99 -3.94
N GLU A 81 -0.19 10.23 -3.46
CA GLU A 81 0.40 11.57 -3.46
C GLU A 81 0.66 12.07 -4.89
N LEU A 82 1.19 11.23 -5.78
CA LEU A 82 1.38 11.56 -7.20
C LEU A 82 0.06 11.94 -7.85
N TYR A 83 -1.00 11.16 -7.59
CA TYR A 83 -2.34 11.49 -8.08
C TYR A 83 -2.81 12.88 -7.61
N LEU A 84 -2.57 13.23 -6.34
CA LEU A 84 -2.93 14.56 -5.81
C LEU A 84 -2.07 15.66 -6.43
N CYS A 85 -0.77 15.44 -6.60
CA CYS A 85 0.16 16.38 -7.25
C CYS A 85 -0.29 16.67 -8.68
N GLN A 86 -0.47 15.63 -9.49
CA GLN A 86 -0.97 15.72 -10.86
C GLN A 86 -2.34 16.41 -10.93
N LYS A 87 -3.22 16.17 -9.95
CA LYS A 87 -4.53 16.83 -9.89
C LYS A 87 -4.39 18.31 -9.59
N SER A 88 -3.48 18.70 -8.70
CA SER A 88 -3.20 20.10 -8.38
C SER A 88 -2.58 20.86 -9.56
N GLU A 89 -1.77 20.18 -10.39
CA GLU A 89 -1.20 20.71 -11.63
C GLU A 89 -2.20 20.75 -12.81
N GLY A 90 -3.43 20.25 -12.62
CA GLY A 90 -4.46 20.24 -13.66
C GLY A 90 -4.27 19.19 -14.75
N LEU A 91 -3.46 18.15 -14.50
CA LEU A 91 -3.27 17.00 -15.41
C LEU A 91 -4.47 16.05 -15.41
N HIS A 92 -5.39 16.20 -14.46
CA HIS A 92 -6.66 15.48 -14.41
C HIS A 92 -7.83 16.32 -14.92
N PRO A 93 -8.92 15.71 -15.43
CA PRO A 93 -10.08 16.44 -15.92
C PRO A 93 -10.69 17.36 -14.86
N LYS A 94 -10.90 18.65 -15.19
CA LYS A 94 -11.37 19.68 -14.25
C LYS A 94 -12.73 19.40 -13.58
N ARG A 95 -13.62 18.67 -14.26
CA ARG A 95 -14.97 18.32 -13.77
C ARG A 95 -15.05 16.84 -13.42
N SER A 96 -14.04 16.26 -12.78
CA SER A 96 -14.05 14.85 -12.39
C SER A 96 -14.59 14.63 -10.98
N LEU A 97 -15.40 13.58 -10.82
CA LEU A 97 -15.70 12.98 -9.54
C LEU A 97 -14.97 11.63 -9.46
N ASP A 98 -13.86 11.63 -8.73
CA ASP A 98 -12.99 10.47 -8.61
C ASP A 98 -13.37 9.67 -7.36
N LEU A 99 -13.95 8.49 -7.58
CA LEU A 99 -14.40 7.56 -6.55
C LEU A 99 -13.40 6.43 -6.40
N PHE A 100 -12.68 6.44 -5.29
CA PHE A 100 -11.72 5.42 -4.94
C PHE A 100 -12.38 4.30 -4.13
N TYR A 101 -11.86 3.08 -4.23
CA TYR A 101 -12.28 1.95 -3.38
C TYR A 101 -11.08 1.14 -2.92
N HIS A 102 -11.15 0.58 -1.71
CA HIS A 102 -10.07 -0.26 -1.21
C HIS A 102 -9.89 -1.47 -2.12
N TRP A 103 -8.64 -1.69 -2.54
CA TRP A 103 -8.26 -2.75 -3.44
C TRP A 103 -7.04 -3.48 -2.89
N ASN A 104 -7.06 -4.80 -3.05
CA ASN A 104 -5.95 -5.66 -2.69
C ASN A 104 -5.75 -6.68 -3.82
N ASN A 105 -4.63 -6.57 -4.53
CA ASN A 105 -4.25 -7.48 -5.62
C ASN A 105 -3.87 -8.88 -5.11
N THR A 106 -3.49 -9.02 -3.83
CA THR A 106 -3.16 -10.30 -3.20
C THR A 106 -4.35 -10.99 -2.56
N LYS A 107 -5.56 -10.42 -2.65
CA LYS A 107 -6.77 -10.97 -2.01
C LYS A 107 -7.04 -12.43 -2.34
N PHE A 108 -6.77 -12.86 -3.57
CA PHE A 108 -6.96 -14.24 -4.01
C PHE A 108 -5.97 -15.23 -3.39
N MET A 109 -4.88 -14.73 -2.82
CA MET A 109 -3.85 -15.51 -2.13
C MET A 109 -4.10 -15.61 -0.62
N LEU A 110 -5.10 -14.90 -0.09
CA LEU A 110 -5.45 -14.96 1.33
C LEU A 110 -6.26 -16.22 1.62
N ARG A 111 -5.79 -17.04 2.57
CA ARG A 111 -6.49 -18.26 3.03
C ARG A 111 -7.86 -17.96 3.66
N LYS A 112 -8.09 -16.74 4.14
CA LYS A 112 -9.36 -16.28 4.72
C LYS A 112 -9.84 -15.00 4.05
N PRO A 113 -11.16 -14.84 3.81
CA PRO A 113 -11.71 -13.60 3.32
C PRO A 113 -11.57 -12.51 4.40
N VAL A 114 -10.75 -11.49 4.14
CA VAL A 114 -10.62 -10.31 4.99
C VAL A 114 -11.35 -9.14 4.33
N ARG A 115 -12.07 -8.32 5.12
CA ARG A 115 -12.69 -7.10 4.57
C ARG A 115 -11.58 -6.11 4.24
N PHE A 116 -11.71 -5.41 3.12
CA PHE A 116 -10.66 -4.47 2.69
C PHE A 116 -10.42 -3.33 3.68
N GLN A 117 -11.44 -2.93 4.44
CA GLN A 117 -11.35 -1.92 5.50
C GLN A 117 -10.50 -2.39 6.68
N ASP A 118 -10.46 -3.70 6.92
CA ASP A 118 -9.68 -4.31 8.00
C ASP A 118 -8.20 -4.48 7.61
N GLN A 119 -7.84 -4.11 6.37
CA GLN A 119 -6.47 -4.23 5.82
C GLN A 119 -5.75 -2.88 5.73
N ILE A 120 -6.23 -1.84 6.40
CA ILE A 120 -5.57 -0.53 6.38
C ILE A 120 -4.28 -0.63 7.20
N CYS A 121 -3.12 -0.48 6.52
CA CYS A 121 -1.81 -0.65 7.15
C CYS A 121 -1.41 0.52 8.09
N ASN A 122 -1.99 1.71 7.89
CA ASN A 122 -1.80 2.87 8.76
C ASN A 122 -3.06 3.75 8.77
N THR A 123 -3.69 3.86 9.93
CA THR A 123 -4.97 4.56 10.12
C THR A 123 -4.86 6.08 10.05
N ALA A 124 -3.73 6.66 10.50
CA ALA A 124 -3.49 8.10 10.43
C ALA A 124 -3.33 8.58 8.98
N MET A 125 -2.50 7.91 8.18
CA MET A 125 -2.38 8.18 6.74
C MET A 125 -3.74 8.08 6.04
N HIS A 126 -4.56 7.11 6.43
CA HIS A 126 -5.86 6.89 5.82
C HIS A 126 -6.81 8.05 6.11
N ALA A 127 -6.80 8.55 7.35
CA ALA A 127 -7.55 9.73 7.72
C ALA A 127 -7.11 10.96 6.91
N MET A 128 -5.81 11.17 6.72
CA MET A 128 -5.29 12.29 5.93
C MET A 128 -5.75 12.24 4.46
N PHE A 129 -5.60 11.08 3.80
CA PHE A 129 -6.03 10.93 2.41
C PHE A 129 -7.54 11.05 2.25
N LYS A 130 -8.35 10.53 3.18
CA LYS A 130 -9.82 10.66 3.11
C LYS A 130 -10.33 12.10 3.16
N ARG A 131 -9.52 13.06 3.64
CA ARG A 131 -9.83 14.50 3.54
C ARG A 131 -9.67 15.03 2.11
N LYS A 132 -8.90 14.35 1.27
CA LYS A 132 -8.52 14.77 -0.09
C LYS A 132 -9.19 13.94 -1.19
N VAL A 133 -9.55 12.68 -0.90
CA VAL A 133 -10.16 11.76 -1.87
C VAL A 133 -11.41 11.07 -1.35
N HIS A 134 -12.35 10.78 -2.26
CA HIS A 134 -13.60 10.09 -1.93
C HIS A 134 -13.39 8.58 -1.98
N VAL A 135 -13.24 7.94 -0.80
CA VAL A 135 -13.02 6.49 -0.70
C VAL A 135 -14.33 5.80 -0.27
N HIS A 136 -14.94 5.05 -1.17
CA HIS A 136 -16.20 4.33 -0.94
C HIS A 136 -16.19 2.92 -1.55
N GLN A 137 -16.44 1.90 -0.72
CA GLN A 137 -16.34 0.50 -1.17
C GLN A 137 -17.35 0.12 -2.28
N PHE A 138 -18.53 0.77 -2.33
CA PHE A 138 -19.53 0.50 -3.37
C PHE A 138 -19.00 0.83 -4.78
N ALA A 139 -18.03 1.74 -4.89
CA ALA A 139 -17.41 2.10 -6.16
C ALA A 139 -16.69 0.89 -6.81
N SER A 140 -16.28 -0.11 -6.03
CA SER A 140 -15.71 -1.36 -6.54
C SER A 140 -16.73 -2.17 -7.36
N ALA A 141 -17.99 -2.22 -6.90
CA ALA A 141 -19.06 -2.91 -7.63
C ALA A 141 -19.40 -2.17 -8.94
N LEU A 142 -19.46 -0.83 -8.89
CA LEU A 142 -19.69 0.00 -10.07
C LEU A 142 -18.56 -0.09 -11.09
N ASP A 143 -17.30 -0.03 -10.65
CA ASP A 143 -16.14 -0.22 -11.52
C ASP A 143 -16.14 -1.63 -12.14
N GLY A 144 -16.47 -2.64 -11.34
CA GLY A 144 -16.63 -4.02 -11.81
C GLY A 144 -17.65 -4.14 -12.94
N LEU A 145 -18.83 -3.51 -12.81
CA LEU A 145 -19.82 -3.44 -13.89
C LEU A 145 -19.31 -2.63 -15.09
N ASN A 146 -18.70 -1.46 -14.84
CA ASN A 146 -18.16 -0.61 -15.90
C ASN A 146 -17.11 -1.34 -16.75
N ARG A 147 -16.22 -2.12 -16.13
CA ARG A 147 -15.16 -2.91 -16.80
C ARG A 147 -15.68 -4.15 -17.54
N MET A 148 -16.92 -4.60 -17.31
CA MET A 148 -17.52 -5.67 -18.12
C MET A 148 -17.73 -5.27 -19.58
N LEU A 149 -17.88 -3.97 -19.85
CA LEU A 149 -18.09 -3.46 -21.20
C LEU A 149 -16.76 -2.97 -21.81
N PRO A 150 -16.55 -3.18 -23.12
CA PRO A 150 -15.41 -2.63 -23.84
C PRO A 150 -15.26 -1.12 -23.61
N GLY A 151 -14.04 -0.61 -23.48
CA GLY A 151 -13.83 0.82 -23.25
C GLY A 151 -13.96 1.27 -21.79
N GLY A 152 -14.30 0.37 -20.85
CA GLY A 152 -14.53 0.73 -19.44
C GLY A 152 -13.30 1.16 -18.69
N SER A 153 -12.21 0.42 -18.85
CA SER A 153 -10.92 0.71 -18.24
C SER A 153 -10.15 1.85 -18.88
N GLN A 154 -10.64 2.41 -20.00
CA GLN A 154 -10.01 3.55 -20.66
C GLN A 154 -10.73 4.87 -20.38
N LYS A 155 -12.07 4.84 -20.20
CA LYS A 155 -12.89 6.07 -20.17
C LYS A 155 -13.33 6.50 -18.78
N PHE A 156 -13.56 5.58 -17.85
CA PHE A 156 -14.20 5.86 -16.55
C PHE A 156 -13.36 5.37 -15.38
N THR A 157 -12.05 5.30 -15.57
CA THR A 157 -11.09 4.92 -14.54
C THR A 157 -10.15 6.08 -14.27
N VAL A 158 -9.73 6.21 -13.02
CA VAL A 158 -8.56 7.01 -12.69
C VAL A 158 -7.35 6.19 -13.16
N PRO A 159 -6.45 6.77 -13.96
CA PRO A 159 -5.20 6.09 -14.33
C PRO A 159 -4.45 5.65 -13.07
N ASP A 160 -3.97 4.42 -13.05
CA ASP A 160 -3.07 3.97 -11.98
C ASP A 160 -1.79 4.81 -12.06
N THR A 161 -1.35 5.37 -10.94
CA THR A 161 -0.06 6.08 -10.83
C THR A 161 1.06 5.10 -10.52
N ASN A 162 2.28 5.50 -10.84
CA ASN A 162 3.46 4.69 -10.62
C ASN A 162 3.72 4.50 -9.11
N GLN A 163 4.34 3.37 -8.75
CA GLN A 163 4.78 3.10 -7.36
C GLN A 163 5.98 3.97 -6.94
N TYR A 164 6.63 4.58 -7.92
CA TYR A 164 7.76 5.50 -7.80
C TYR A 164 7.42 6.78 -8.56
N ASP A 165 8.25 7.81 -8.44
CA ASP A 165 8.07 9.08 -9.15
C ASP A 165 9.05 9.22 -10.33
N PRO A 166 8.81 8.54 -11.47
CA PRO A 166 9.73 8.59 -12.60
C PRO A 166 9.72 9.94 -13.34
N PHE A 167 8.77 10.82 -13.04
CA PHE A 167 8.57 12.08 -13.74
C PHE A 167 8.87 13.31 -12.88
N GLY A 168 9.31 13.13 -11.63
CA GLY A 168 9.60 14.22 -10.70
C GLY A 168 8.36 15.03 -10.31
N ASP A 169 7.17 14.42 -10.31
CA ASP A 169 5.93 15.08 -9.91
C ASP A 169 6.00 15.57 -8.44
N LEU A 170 6.71 14.83 -7.58
CA LEU A 170 6.92 15.20 -6.20
C LEU A 170 7.77 16.46 -6.10
N GLU A 171 8.86 16.57 -6.85
CA GLU A 171 9.73 17.75 -6.83
C GLU A 171 9.01 19.01 -7.32
N ARG A 172 8.16 18.89 -8.35
CA ARG A 172 7.43 20.03 -8.94
C ARG A 172 6.28 20.55 -8.07
N ALA A 173 5.64 19.67 -7.31
CA ALA A 173 4.44 20.00 -6.54
C ALA A 173 4.70 20.05 -5.03
N LEU A 174 4.08 21.03 -4.36
CA LEU A 174 4.03 21.07 -2.89
C LEU A 174 3.38 19.79 -2.34
N ALA A 175 3.79 19.38 -1.14
CA ALA A 175 3.15 18.28 -0.42
C ALA A 175 1.64 18.54 -0.28
N GLN A 176 0.82 17.58 -0.69
CA GLN A 176 -0.63 17.74 -0.80
C GLN A 176 -1.35 17.44 0.52
N LEU A 177 -0.67 16.76 1.45
CA LEU A 177 -1.15 16.41 2.77
C LEU A 177 -0.60 17.37 3.83
N ASN A 178 -1.49 17.78 4.74
CA ASN A 178 -1.14 18.61 5.89
C ASN A 178 -1.85 18.08 7.13
N PHE A 179 -1.20 18.25 8.28
CA PHE A 179 -1.82 18.02 9.58
C PHE A 179 -2.81 19.15 9.90
N THR A 180 -3.87 18.79 10.60
CA THR A 180 -4.78 19.77 11.23
C THR A 180 -4.14 20.34 12.49
N GLU A 181 -4.62 21.49 12.98
CA GLU A 181 -4.13 22.05 14.25
C GLU A 181 -4.26 21.08 15.43
N ALA A 182 -5.31 20.26 15.45
CA ALA A 182 -5.49 19.25 16.48
C ALA A 182 -4.46 18.11 16.37
N GLU A 183 -4.16 17.68 15.15
CA GLU A 183 -3.10 16.69 14.87
C GLU A 183 -1.72 17.27 15.21
N GLU A 184 -1.47 18.55 14.92
CA GLU A 184 -0.23 19.23 15.32
C GLU A 184 -0.07 19.30 16.84
N ARG A 185 -1.10 19.75 17.57
CA ARG A 185 -1.07 19.76 19.04
C ARG A 185 -0.85 18.36 19.62
N TYR A 186 -1.53 17.35 19.06
CA TYR A 186 -1.37 15.97 19.50
C TYR A 186 0.03 15.43 19.20
N GLY A 187 0.58 15.73 18.03
CA GLY A 187 1.93 15.35 17.64
C GLY A 187 2.97 15.96 18.55
N GLN A 188 2.91 17.27 18.80
CA GLN A 188 3.82 17.95 19.74
C GLN A 188 3.74 17.36 21.16
N GLU A 189 2.54 17.06 21.67
CA GLU A 189 2.39 16.41 22.97
C GLU A 189 2.97 14.98 22.97
N ALA A 190 2.78 14.23 21.89
CA ALA A 190 3.33 12.89 21.76
C ALA A 190 4.87 12.89 21.64
N LEU A 191 5.46 13.90 20.98
CA LEU A 191 6.91 14.12 20.95
C LEU A 191 7.48 14.32 22.37
N ARG A 192 6.84 15.15 23.19
CA ARG A 192 7.28 15.40 24.57
C ARG A 192 7.25 14.13 25.42
N LYS A 193 6.23 13.29 25.24
CA LYS A 193 6.10 12.00 25.94
C LYS A 193 7.23 11.01 25.63
N ILE A 194 7.86 11.13 24.46
CA ILE A 194 9.01 10.31 24.07
C ILE A 194 10.34 11.04 24.25
N GLY A 195 10.36 12.16 24.98
CA GLY A 195 11.58 12.89 25.35
C GLY A 195 12.05 13.92 24.32
N ILE A 196 11.20 14.34 23.38
CA ILE A 196 11.53 15.31 22.34
C ILE A 196 10.87 16.64 22.67
N GLU A 197 11.67 17.59 23.15
CA GLU A 197 11.19 18.94 23.44
C GLU A 197 11.05 19.79 22.15
N PRO A 198 10.15 20.78 22.15
CA PRO A 198 9.97 21.69 21.01
C PRO A 198 11.30 22.33 20.57
N GLY A 199 11.55 22.31 19.25
CA GLY A 199 12.75 22.90 18.65
C GLY A 199 13.99 22.00 18.65
N MET A 200 13.96 20.83 19.29
CA MET A 200 15.05 19.86 19.17
C MET A 200 15.03 19.22 17.78
N PRO A 201 16.13 19.30 17.00
CA PRO A 201 16.18 18.64 15.71
C PRO A 201 16.31 17.13 15.91
N PHE A 202 15.54 16.36 15.15
CA PHE A 202 15.64 14.92 15.14
C PHE A 202 15.74 14.38 13.72
N ALA A 203 16.41 13.26 13.58
CA ALA A 203 16.49 12.48 12.36
C ALA A 203 15.91 11.09 12.64
N CYS A 204 15.17 10.57 11.67
CA CYS A 204 14.64 9.22 11.73
C CYS A 204 15.61 8.27 11.04
N PHE A 205 15.72 7.04 11.53
CA PHE A 205 16.44 5.97 10.82
C PHE A 205 15.63 4.66 10.77
N TYR A 206 15.81 3.89 9.69
CA TYR A 206 15.08 2.65 9.46
C TYR A 206 15.97 1.56 8.85
N ALA A 207 16.02 0.40 9.49
CA ALA A 207 16.55 -0.83 8.91
C ALA A 207 15.39 -1.78 8.63
N ARG A 208 15.27 -2.27 7.39
CA ARG A 208 14.24 -3.25 7.03
C ARG A 208 14.57 -4.60 7.67
N ASP A 209 13.63 -5.13 8.43
CA ASP A 209 13.58 -6.52 8.85
C ASP A 209 12.47 -7.28 8.10
N GLY A 210 12.40 -8.60 8.33
CA GLY A 210 11.39 -9.47 7.73
C GLY A 210 10.03 -9.44 8.46
N VAL A 211 9.98 -8.92 9.69
CA VAL A 211 8.87 -9.15 10.62
C VAL A 211 7.55 -8.60 10.09
N PHE A 212 7.58 -7.41 9.46
CA PHE A 212 6.38 -6.83 8.86
C PHE A 212 5.77 -7.74 7.80
N ILE A 213 6.58 -8.30 6.90
CA ILE A 213 6.08 -9.14 5.81
C ILE A 213 5.54 -10.45 6.37
N THR A 214 6.31 -11.12 7.22
CA THR A 214 5.91 -12.38 7.82
C THR A 214 4.59 -12.25 8.62
N ARG A 215 4.33 -11.10 9.24
CA ARG A 215 3.09 -10.83 9.99
C ARG A 215 1.92 -10.36 9.12
N ASN A 216 2.19 -9.56 8.08
CA ASN A 216 1.16 -8.88 7.29
C ASN A 216 0.75 -9.67 6.04
N GLU A 217 1.64 -10.49 5.49
CA GLU A 217 1.37 -11.32 4.32
C GLU A 217 1.15 -12.79 4.72
N PRO A 218 0.19 -13.50 4.10
CA PRO A 218 0.08 -14.94 4.30
C PRO A 218 1.35 -15.63 3.77
N PRO A 219 1.81 -16.71 4.40
CA PRO A 219 2.90 -17.52 3.86
C PRO A 219 2.53 -17.94 2.42
N MET A 220 3.28 -17.44 1.45
CA MET A 220 3.07 -17.78 0.05
C MET A 220 3.74 -19.14 -0.22
N THR A 221 3.03 -20.21 0.16
CA THR A 221 3.37 -21.56 -0.29
C THR A 221 2.86 -21.72 -1.72
N SER A 222 3.76 -21.60 -2.69
CA SER A 222 3.45 -21.94 -4.09
C SER A 222 3.72 -23.42 -4.34
N LEU A 223 3.22 -23.95 -5.48
CA LEU A 223 3.62 -25.28 -5.97
C LEU A 223 5.14 -25.41 -6.19
N TYR A 224 5.84 -24.28 -6.30
CA TYR A 224 7.29 -24.19 -6.56
C TYR A 224 8.12 -23.92 -5.30
N GLY A 225 7.52 -24.00 -4.11
CA GLY A 225 8.18 -23.76 -2.82
C GLY A 225 7.70 -22.49 -2.11
N GLU A 226 8.32 -22.23 -0.96
CA GLU A 226 8.12 -21.01 -0.17
C GLU A 226 8.77 -19.83 -0.89
N ARG A 227 8.05 -18.70 -0.99
CA ARG A 227 8.56 -17.47 -1.58
C ARG A 227 9.69 -16.91 -0.72
N ASP A 228 10.84 -16.58 -1.31
CA ASP A 228 11.81 -15.68 -0.70
C ASP A 228 11.13 -14.31 -0.49
N GLU A 229 10.90 -13.92 0.76
CA GLU A 229 10.28 -12.64 1.18
C GLU A 229 11.17 -11.41 0.88
N ASN A 230 12.06 -11.55 -0.12
CA ASN A 230 13.18 -10.69 -0.41
C ASN A 230 14.03 -10.46 0.83
N LEU A 231 14.40 -11.55 1.53
CA LEU A 231 15.19 -11.49 2.75
C LEU A 231 16.56 -10.85 2.49
N PHE A 232 17.09 -10.99 1.27
CA PHE A 232 18.31 -10.33 0.83
C PHE A 232 18.28 -8.79 0.93
N ARG A 233 17.09 -8.18 1.01
CA ARG A 233 16.91 -6.73 1.22
C ARG A 233 16.94 -6.32 2.70
N ASN A 234 16.84 -7.26 3.64
CA ASN A 234 16.92 -6.94 5.06
C ASN A 234 18.28 -6.36 5.41
N ALA A 235 18.32 -5.46 6.38
CA ALA A 235 19.55 -4.88 6.91
C ALA A 235 19.56 -5.04 8.43
N ASP A 236 20.71 -5.40 8.99
CA ASP A 236 20.90 -5.44 10.42
C ASP A 236 20.86 -4.01 10.98
N VAL A 237 19.96 -3.75 11.92
CA VAL A 237 19.79 -2.44 12.56
C VAL A 237 21.06 -1.99 13.28
N LYS A 238 21.89 -2.92 13.75
CA LYS A 238 23.18 -2.62 14.43
C LYS A 238 24.14 -1.86 13.52
N THR A 239 24.02 -2.05 12.20
CA THR A 239 24.82 -1.30 11.21
C THR A 239 24.46 0.18 11.11
N TYR A 240 23.31 0.61 11.65
CA TYR A 240 22.88 2.01 11.69
C TYR A 240 23.27 2.71 13.00
N ILE A 241 23.63 1.98 14.05
CA ILE A 241 23.95 2.55 15.37
C ILE A 241 25.14 3.53 15.31
N PRO A 242 26.26 3.25 14.60
CA PRO A 242 27.33 4.23 14.47
C PRO A 242 26.88 5.56 13.84
N ALA A 243 25.94 5.51 12.89
CA ALA A 243 25.35 6.71 12.31
C ALA A 243 24.45 7.43 13.32
N ALA A 244 23.64 6.71 14.10
CA ALA A 244 22.80 7.28 15.15
C ALA A 244 23.63 7.95 16.27
N GLU A 245 24.75 7.36 16.68
CA GLU A 245 25.71 7.95 17.63
C GLU A 245 26.31 9.24 17.07
N GLU A 246 26.70 9.25 15.79
CA GLU A 246 27.23 10.45 15.14
C GLU A 246 26.17 11.57 15.04
N LEU A 247 24.91 11.22 14.77
CA LEU A 247 23.79 12.17 14.80
C LEU A 247 23.63 12.78 16.21
N ALA A 248 23.68 11.94 17.25
CA ALA A 248 23.60 12.37 18.64
C ALA A 248 24.73 13.34 19.02
N ASN A 249 25.95 13.06 18.57
CA ASN A 249 27.12 13.93 18.75
C ASN A 249 26.95 15.29 18.06
N ARG A 250 26.27 15.31 16.90
CA ARG A 250 25.95 16.53 16.15
C ARG A 250 24.75 17.31 16.71
N GLY A 251 24.15 16.85 17.80
CA GLY A 251 23.05 17.53 18.47
C GLY A 251 21.65 17.11 18.00
N TYR A 252 21.53 16.06 17.20
CA TYR A 252 20.25 15.49 16.81
C TYR A 252 19.77 14.45 17.82
N LEU A 253 18.46 14.25 17.90
CA LEU A 253 17.89 12.99 18.39
C LEU A 253 17.79 12.01 17.22
N ALA A 254 18.18 10.75 17.42
CA ALA A 254 18.12 9.70 16.40
C ALA A 254 17.00 8.72 16.74
N LEU A 255 15.94 8.70 15.94
CA LEU A 255 14.76 7.89 16.20
C LEU A 255 14.71 6.67 15.29
N ARG A 256 14.73 5.47 15.86
CA ARG A 256 14.47 4.25 15.09
C ARG A 256 12.99 4.14 14.73
N MET A 257 12.71 4.06 13.44
CA MET A 257 11.37 3.86 12.88
C MET A 257 11.12 2.41 12.48
N GLY A 258 9.85 2.01 12.35
CA GLY A 258 9.45 0.67 11.91
C GLY A 258 8.15 0.21 12.57
N LYS A 259 7.46 -0.76 11.94
CA LYS A 259 6.24 -1.37 12.45
C LYS A 259 6.45 -2.84 12.70
N TRP A 260 6.41 -3.24 13.99
CA TRP A 260 6.82 -4.55 14.49
C TRP A 260 8.26 -4.86 14.13
N VAL A 261 9.17 -4.56 15.06
CA VAL A 261 10.58 -4.84 14.88
C VAL A 261 11.00 -6.15 15.56
N GLU A 262 12.03 -6.79 15.03
CA GLU A 262 12.52 -8.09 15.52
C GLU A 262 13.14 -8.00 16.93
N GLU A 263 14.08 -7.07 17.12
CA GLU A 263 14.80 -6.86 18.37
C GLU A 263 14.81 -5.37 18.75
N ALA A 264 14.97 -5.06 20.03
CA ALA A 264 15.26 -3.70 20.51
C ALA A 264 16.70 -3.31 20.12
N ILE A 265 16.97 -2.03 19.93
CA ILE A 265 18.36 -1.55 19.85
C ILE A 265 18.97 -1.47 21.25
N GLU A 266 20.23 -1.89 21.35
CA GLU A 266 21.02 -1.76 22.57
C GLU A 266 21.90 -0.51 22.44
N THR A 267 21.61 0.52 23.24
CA THR A 267 22.41 1.74 23.33
C THR A 267 22.20 2.39 24.69
N ASP A 268 23.28 2.92 25.26
CA ASP A 268 23.24 3.72 26.49
C ASP A 268 23.08 5.22 26.20
N ASN A 269 23.04 5.62 24.91
CA ASN A 269 22.93 7.03 24.52
C ASN A 269 21.46 7.49 24.59
N PRO A 270 21.09 8.40 25.51
CA PRO A 270 19.70 8.84 25.68
C PRO A 270 19.16 9.65 24.49
N LYS A 271 20.02 10.08 23.56
CA LYS A 271 19.60 10.76 22.32
C LYS A 271 19.19 9.78 21.22
N ILE A 272 19.40 8.49 21.41
CA ILE A 272 18.97 7.45 20.47
C ILE A 272 17.69 6.81 21.04
N ILE A 273 16.58 7.00 20.34
CA ILE A 273 15.25 6.61 20.80
C ILE A 273 14.74 5.44 19.95
N ASP A 274 14.50 4.29 20.58
CA ASP A 274 13.85 3.16 19.91
C ASP A 274 12.32 3.32 19.86
N TYR A 275 11.87 4.28 19.05
CA TYR A 275 10.44 4.55 18.88
C TYR A 275 9.69 3.30 18.40
N ALA A 276 10.25 2.58 17.43
CA ALA A 276 9.62 1.40 16.83
C ALA A 276 9.35 0.28 17.85
N TYR A 277 10.24 0.09 18.83
CA TYR A 277 10.08 -0.92 19.87
C TYR A 277 9.20 -0.43 21.04
N CYS A 278 9.40 0.81 21.51
CA CYS A 278 8.84 1.28 22.78
C CYS A 278 7.56 2.12 22.66
N HIS A 279 7.35 2.80 21.53
CA HIS A 279 6.39 3.92 21.45
C HIS A 279 5.52 3.91 20.18
N HIS A 280 5.66 2.89 19.34
CA HIS A 280 5.04 2.85 18.02
C HIS A 280 3.53 3.13 18.03
N SER A 281 3.10 4.03 17.15
CA SER A 281 1.70 4.24 16.81
C SER A 281 1.55 4.64 15.34
N ASP A 282 0.43 4.28 14.73
CA ASP A 282 0.16 4.65 13.33
C ASP A 282 0.26 6.17 13.11
N PHE A 283 -0.15 6.99 14.09
CA PHE A 283 -0.03 8.45 13.99
C PHE A 283 1.42 8.93 14.01
N LEU A 284 2.22 8.46 14.98
CA LEU A 284 3.61 8.89 15.11
C LEU A 284 4.48 8.41 13.95
N ASP A 285 4.17 7.28 13.30
CA ASP A 285 4.86 6.86 12.07
C ASP A 285 4.83 7.97 11.02
N VAL A 286 3.65 8.59 10.85
CA VAL A 286 3.43 9.67 9.89
C VAL A 286 4.01 10.98 10.41
N TYR A 287 3.71 11.33 11.66
CA TYR A 287 4.10 12.60 12.24
C TYR A 287 5.63 12.76 12.32
N LEU A 288 6.35 11.72 12.74
CA LEU A 288 7.81 11.71 12.82
C LEU A 288 8.43 11.76 11.42
N ALA A 289 7.96 10.94 10.48
CA ALA A 289 8.45 10.95 9.11
C ALA A 289 8.18 12.29 8.39
N ALA A 290 7.09 12.97 8.74
CA ALA A 290 6.72 14.25 8.17
C ALA A 290 7.43 15.44 8.82
N ASN A 291 8.00 15.31 10.01
CA ASN A 291 8.61 16.42 10.78
C ASN A 291 10.11 16.22 11.09
N CYS A 292 10.71 15.10 10.69
CA CYS A 292 12.15 14.91 10.83
C CYS A 292 12.94 15.92 10.00
N THR A 293 14.17 16.19 10.44
CA THR A 293 15.12 17.01 9.67
C THR A 293 15.48 16.31 8.36
N PHE A 294 15.73 15.00 8.45
CA PHE A 294 15.94 14.09 7.34
C PHE A 294 15.72 12.65 7.81
N PHE A 295 15.64 11.73 6.85
CA PHE A 295 15.37 10.31 7.11
C PHE A 295 16.50 9.42 6.55
N ILE A 296 17.09 8.59 7.40
CA ILE A 296 18.06 7.57 6.98
C ILE A 296 17.34 6.23 6.84
N GLY A 297 17.58 5.45 5.80
CA GLY A 297 16.94 4.14 5.75
C GLY A 297 17.42 3.21 4.66
N THR A 298 16.75 2.07 4.51
CA THR A 298 16.90 1.18 3.35
C THR A 298 15.58 1.10 2.57
N ASN A 299 15.60 0.50 1.38
CA ASN A 299 14.42 0.30 0.55
C ASN A 299 13.33 -0.48 1.29
N GLY A 300 12.26 0.21 1.67
CA GLY A 300 11.10 -0.36 2.36
C GLY A 300 9.86 0.53 2.28
N GLY A 301 8.73 0.05 2.79
CA GLY A 301 7.46 0.79 2.71
C GLY A 301 7.50 2.13 3.45
N ILE A 302 8.21 2.21 4.57
CA ILE A 302 8.17 3.39 5.45
C ILE A 302 8.91 4.60 4.88
N ILE A 303 9.94 4.41 4.04
CA ILE A 303 10.69 5.53 3.43
C ILE A 303 9.84 6.34 2.44
N HIS A 304 8.68 5.84 2.05
CA HIS A 304 7.74 6.61 1.23
C HIS A 304 7.01 7.71 2.03
N LEU A 305 6.92 7.60 3.36
CA LEU A 305 6.37 8.66 4.20
C LEU A 305 7.21 9.94 4.13
N PRO A 306 8.52 9.95 4.47
CA PRO A 306 9.32 11.17 4.35
C PRO A 306 9.34 11.73 2.92
N SER A 307 9.34 10.86 1.89
CA SER A 307 9.24 11.28 0.47
C SER A 307 8.02 12.13 0.18
N ILE A 308 6.82 11.71 0.59
CA ILE A 308 5.60 12.48 0.29
C ILE A 308 5.52 13.81 1.04
N PHE A 309 6.27 13.96 2.13
CA PHE A 309 6.43 15.21 2.88
C PHE A 309 7.68 15.99 2.48
N ARG A 310 8.39 15.57 1.41
CA ARG A 310 9.60 16.22 0.88
C ARG A 310 10.72 16.37 1.91
N ARG A 311 10.89 15.37 2.78
CA ARG A 311 12.01 15.34 3.72
C ARG A 311 13.25 14.77 3.04
N PRO A 312 14.43 15.39 3.19
CA PRO A 312 15.69 14.85 2.68
C PRO A 312 15.94 13.44 3.18
N MET A 313 16.62 12.62 2.38
CA MET A 313 16.82 11.20 2.70
C MET A 313 18.25 10.72 2.44
N GLY A 314 18.76 9.88 3.34
CA GLY A 314 19.99 9.11 3.17
C GLY A 314 19.69 7.62 3.13
N LEU A 315 19.72 7.01 1.94
CA LEU A 315 19.39 5.61 1.78
C LEU A 315 20.66 4.73 1.80
N ALA A 316 20.79 3.87 2.79
CA ALA A 316 21.86 2.90 2.93
C ALA A 316 21.36 1.48 2.74
N ASN A 317 22.28 0.55 2.43
CA ASN A 317 21.95 -0.85 2.16
C ASN A 317 20.88 -1.00 1.07
N VAL A 318 20.94 -0.18 0.03
CA VAL A 318 19.90 -0.12 -1.00
C VAL A 318 20.01 -1.32 -1.93
N ILE A 319 18.90 -2.04 -2.05
CA ILE A 319 18.69 -3.18 -2.94
C ILE A 319 17.18 -3.44 -3.09
N PRO A 320 16.70 -3.81 -4.30
CA PRO A 320 17.46 -3.81 -5.55
C PRO A 320 17.71 -2.37 -6.03
N LEU A 321 18.79 -2.15 -6.77
CA LEU A 321 19.19 -0.82 -7.25
C LEU A 321 18.23 -0.22 -8.30
N VAL A 322 17.35 -1.03 -8.86
CA VAL A 322 16.30 -0.57 -9.79
C VAL A 322 15.10 0.06 -9.08
N ASP A 323 14.96 -0.20 -7.78
CA ASP A 323 13.81 0.21 -6.97
C ASP A 323 14.18 1.31 -5.97
N VAL A 324 15.23 2.11 -6.25
CA VAL A 324 15.57 3.24 -5.37
C VAL A 324 14.43 4.24 -5.40
N VAL A 325 13.91 4.53 -4.21
CA VAL A 325 12.87 5.56 -4.05
C VAL A 325 13.55 6.92 -4.12
N ASP A 326 13.47 7.56 -5.28
CA ASP A 326 13.84 8.96 -5.42
C ASP A 326 12.62 9.83 -5.10
N GLY A 327 12.48 10.19 -3.83
CA GLY A 327 11.30 10.89 -3.32
C GLY A 327 11.47 12.41 -3.21
N CYS A 328 12.71 12.89 -3.28
CA CYS A 328 13.07 14.29 -3.14
C CYS A 328 14.46 14.54 -3.75
N ALA A 329 14.69 15.74 -4.27
CA ALA A 329 15.95 16.12 -4.93
C ALA A 329 17.20 15.93 -4.04
N ASP A 330 17.02 15.98 -2.71
CA ASP A 330 18.09 15.83 -1.72
C ASP A 330 18.26 14.37 -1.23
N THR A 331 17.89 13.39 -2.06
CA THR A 331 18.08 11.96 -1.74
C THR A 331 19.48 11.50 -2.12
N VAL A 332 20.28 11.07 -1.14
CA VAL A 332 21.54 10.37 -1.39
C VAL A 332 21.37 8.89 -1.12
N SER A 333 22.02 8.03 -1.90
CA SER A 333 21.92 6.58 -1.71
C SER A 333 23.24 5.84 -1.90
N ILE A 334 23.40 4.75 -1.13
CA ILE A 334 24.52 3.80 -1.25
C ILE A 334 23.99 2.37 -1.33
N ALA A 335 24.57 1.59 -2.24
CA ALA A 335 24.22 0.20 -2.46
C ALA A 335 24.52 -0.68 -1.23
N LYS A 336 23.76 -1.76 -1.07
CA LYS A 336 24.14 -2.83 -0.13
C LYS A 336 25.45 -3.48 -0.59
N LYS A 337 26.38 -3.68 0.36
CA LYS A 337 27.67 -4.35 0.11
C LYS A 337 27.45 -5.85 -0.04
N PHE A 338 27.84 -6.41 -1.18
CA PHE A 338 27.83 -7.84 -1.43
C PHE A 338 29.26 -8.35 -1.48
N TYR A 339 29.57 -9.34 -0.65
CA TYR A 339 30.87 -10.01 -0.68
C TYR A 339 30.75 -11.35 -1.40
N SER A 340 31.64 -11.61 -2.36
CA SER A 340 31.74 -12.90 -3.03
C SER A 340 32.76 -13.76 -2.31
N ASN A 341 32.28 -14.84 -1.67
CA ASN A 341 33.15 -15.84 -1.05
C ASN A 341 34.02 -16.55 -2.10
N GLU A 342 33.46 -16.82 -3.28
CA GLU A 342 34.17 -17.45 -4.40
C GLU A 342 35.33 -16.57 -4.90
N LYS A 343 35.11 -15.26 -5.05
CA LYS A 343 36.12 -14.32 -5.58
C LYS A 343 36.98 -13.67 -4.51
N GLY A 344 36.69 -13.89 -3.23
CA GLY A 344 37.37 -13.26 -2.10
C GLY A 344 37.36 -11.72 -2.14
N ARG A 345 36.27 -11.10 -2.64
CA ARG A 345 36.18 -9.63 -2.77
C ARG A 345 34.76 -9.10 -2.68
N LEU A 346 34.65 -7.80 -2.39
CA LEU A 346 33.41 -7.05 -2.57
C LEU A 346 33.03 -6.96 -4.06
N LEU A 347 31.73 -7.08 -4.32
CA LEU A 347 31.10 -6.94 -5.62
C LEU A 347 30.49 -5.54 -5.80
N THR A 348 30.14 -4.88 -4.70
CA THR A 348 29.59 -3.54 -4.61
C THR A 348 30.31 -2.71 -3.57
#